data_AF-A0A6P3HDT0-F1
#
_entry.id   AF-A0A6P3HDT0-F1
#
_cell.length_a   1.000
_cell.length_b   1.000
_cell.length_c   1.000
_cell.angle_alpha   90.00
_cell.angle_beta   90.00
_cell.angle_gamma   90.00
#
_symmetry.space_group_name_H-M   'P 1'
#
loop_
_entity.id
_entity.type
_entity.pdbx_description
1 polymer ?
#
loop_
_entity_poly.entity_id
_entity_poly.type
_entity_poly.pdbx_seq_one_letter_code
_entity_poly.pdbx_strand_id
1 'polypeptide(L)'
;MGLFWALEPEKPFWRFLKRDVQTPFVVELEVLDGHESKAQRLLGRAVHERDFLAPGMRREPVRAGRVRATLFLPPGGPGVLGPGDRVL
;
A
#
# COMPACT_ATOMS: atom_id res chain seq x y z
N MET A 1 -3.48 -4.65 12.95
CA MET A 1 -2.32 -4.31 12.10
C MET A 1 -1.03 -5.10 12.39
N GLY A 2 -0.98 -5.94 13.45
CA GLY A 2 0.17 -6.78 13.85
C GLY A 2 1.06 -7.31 12.73
N LEU A 3 0.46 -8.20 11.93
CA LEU A 3 1.13 -8.92 10.85
C LEU A 3 1.77 -8.03 9.78
N PHE A 4 1.35 -6.77 9.65
CA PHE A 4 1.88 -5.85 8.64
C PHE A 4 3.01 -4.97 9.16
N TRP A 5 2.89 -4.44 10.39
CA TRP A 5 3.92 -3.56 10.94
C TRP A 5 5.14 -4.32 11.46
N ALA A 6 4.97 -5.60 11.79
CA ALA A 6 6.03 -6.48 12.29
C ALA A 6 6.75 -7.26 11.16
N LEU A 7 6.51 -6.93 9.88
CA LEU A 7 7.22 -7.58 8.79
C LEU A 7 8.71 -7.27 8.86
N GLU A 8 9.53 -8.32 8.80
CA GLU A 8 10.98 -8.22 8.81
C GLU A 8 11.54 -8.64 7.45
N PRO A 9 12.61 -7.98 6.97
CA PRO A 9 13.28 -8.41 5.76
C PRO A 9 14.06 -9.69 6.01
N GLU A 10 13.95 -10.66 5.11
CA GLU A 10 14.78 -11.87 5.16
C GLU A 10 16.27 -11.53 5.04
N LYS A 11 16.60 -10.53 4.20
CA LYS A 11 17.97 -10.06 4.03
C LYS A 11 18.33 -8.98 5.07
N PRO A 12 19.43 -9.14 5.83
CA PRO A 12 19.87 -8.12 6.77
C PRO A 12 20.09 -6.75 6.11
N PHE A 13 19.80 -5.70 6.86
CA PHE A 13 19.98 -4.29 6.47
C PHE A 13 19.14 -3.85 5.25
N TRP A 14 18.08 -4.58 4.91
CA TRP A 14 17.14 -4.17 3.87
C TRP A 14 16.01 -3.33 4.45
N ARG A 15 15.68 -2.24 3.74
CA ARG A 15 14.55 -1.39 4.10
C ARG A 15 13.42 -1.62 3.13
N PHE A 16 12.21 -1.80 3.66
CA PHE A 16 11.00 -1.78 2.84
C PHE A 16 10.85 -0.41 2.16
N LEU A 17 10.85 -0.39 0.83
CA LEU A 17 10.71 0.84 0.04
C LEU A 17 9.88 0.56 -1.21
N LYS A 18 8.72 1.23 -1.32
CA LYS A 18 7.92 1.25 -2.53
C LYS A 18 8.32 2.42 -3.42
N ARG A 19 8.94 2.11 -4.58
CA ARG A 19 9.39 3.14 -5.55
C ARG A 19 8.31 3.48 -6.57
N ASP A 20 7.68 2.46 -7.11
CA ASP A 20 6.53 2.61 -8.00
C ASP A 20 5.25 2.49 -7.18
N VAL A 21 4.54 3.60 -7.05
CA VAL A 21 3.27 3.69 -6.30
C VAL A 21 2.07 3.26 -7.12
N GLN A 22 2.21 3.06 -8.44
CA GLN A 22 1.12 2.64 -9.32
C GLN A 22 0.83 1.14 -9.23
N THR A 23 1.73 0.37 -8.62
CA THR A 23 1.56 -1.06 -8.38
C THR A 23 1.24 -1.31 -6.90
N PRO A 24 0.36 -2.26 -6.56
CA PRO A 24 0.14 -2.64 -5.17
C PRO A 24 1.36 -3.36 -4.58
N PHE A 25 1.37 -3.53 -3.25
CA PHE A 25 2.19 -4.53 -2.57
C PHE A 25 1.30 -5.71 -2.21
N VAL A 26 1.69 -6.91 -2.67
CA VAL A 26 0.93 -8.13 -2.47
C VAL A 26 1.39 -8.80 -1.19
N VAL A 27 0.47 -9.03 -0.27
CA VAL A 27 0.71 -9.75 0.98
C VAL A 27 0.01 -11.09 0.92
N GLU A 28 0.78 -12.15 1.03
CA GLU A 28 0.26 -13.49 1.21
C GLU A 28 -0.01 -13.75 2.69
N LEU A 29 -1.21 -14.26 2.98
CA LEU A 29 -1.64 -14.60 4.32
C LEU A 29 -1.92 -16.10 4.36
N GLU A 30 -1.29 -16.80 5.28
CA GLU A 30 -1.47 -18.24 5.49
C GLU A 30 -2.05 -18.51 6.88
N VAL A 31 -2.96 -19.47 6.95
CA VAL A 31 -3.50 -20.00 8.20
C VAL A 31 -2.88 -21.38 8.39
N LEU A 32 -2.12 -21.54 9.46
CA LEU A 32 -1.42 -22.78 9.80
C LEU A 32 -2.11 -23.47 10.99
N ASP A 33 -2.07 -24.80 11.01
CA ASP A 33 -2.65 -25.62 12.05
C ASP A 33 -1.75 -25.71 13.30
N GLY A 34 -2.34 -25.50 14.48
CA GLY A 34 -1.65 -25.58 15.76
C GLY A 34 -0.68 -24.43 16.06
N HIS A 35 0.19 -24.64 17.05
CA HIS A 35 1.16 -23.64 17.56
C HIS A 35 2.58 -24.21 17.71
N GLU A 36 2.82 -25.43 17.23
CA GLU A 36 4.11 -26.11 17.41
C GLU A 36 5.15 -25.63 16.40
N SER A 37 6.42 -25.65 16.77
CA SER A 37 7.53 -25.14 15.92
C SER A 37 7.91 -26.05 14.74
N LYS A 38 7.30 -27.22 14.61
CA LYS A 38 7.51 -28.15 13.48
C LYS A 38 6.62 -27.77 12.29
N ALA A 39 6.83 -28.39 11.13
CA ALA A 39 6.05 -28.12 9.92
C ALA A 39 4.54 -28.18 10.19
N GLN A 40 3.91 -27.02 10.34
CA GLN A 40 2.48 -26.88 10.56
C GLN A 40 1.73 -27.09 9.25
N ARG A 41 0.57 -27.74 9.31
CA ARG A 41 -0.26 -27.98 8.12
C ARG A 41 -0.93 -26.67 7.68
N LEU A 42 -0.86 -26.34 6.39
CA LEU A 42 -1.63 -25.23 5.82
C LEU A 42 -3.12 -25.55 5.82
N LEU A 43 -3.92 -24.67 6.44
CA LEU A 43 -5.38 -24.75 6.50
C LEU A 43 -6.05 -23.85 5.45
N GLY A 44 -5.40 -22.75 5.08
CA GLY A 44 -5.93 -21.82 4.10
C GLY A 44 -4.94 -20.72 3.73
N ARG A 45 -5.19 -20.08 2.59
CA ARG A 45 -4.38 -18.99 2.07
C ARG A 45 -5.26 -17.90 1.48
N ALA A 46 -4.83 -16.67 1.64
CA ALA A 46 -5.43 -15.50 0.99
C ALA A 46 -4.33 -14.59 0.43
N VAL A 47 -4.69 -13.82 -0.57
CA VAL A 47 -3.84 -12.77 -1.13
C VAL A 47 -4.51 -11.43 -0.84
N HIS A 48 -3.75 -10.50 -0.28
CA HIS A 48 -4.21 -9.16 0.04
C HIS A 48 -3.35 -8.12 -0.68
N GLU A 49 -3.96 -7.39 -1.60
CA GLU A 49 -3.31 -6.28 -2.30
C GLU A 49 -3.44 -5.00 -1.47
N ARG A 50 -2.31 -4.29 -1.32
CA ARG A 50 -2.25 -3.00 -0.63
C ARG A 50 -1.81 -1.92 -1.61
N ASP A 51 -2.76 -1.08 -1.98
CA ASP A 51 -2.52 0.05 -2.88
C ASP A 51 -1.75 1.19 -2.22
N PHE A 52 -0.96 1.88 -3.04
CA PHE A 52 -0.23 3.10 -2.66
C PHE A 52 -0.82 4.36 -3.29
N LEU A 53 -1.76 4.20 -4.23
CA LEU A 53 -2.57 5.27 -4.77
C LEU A 53 -4.01 5.06 -4.36
N ALA A 54 -4.62 6.09 -3.77
CA ALA A 54 -6.04 6.07 -3.48
C ALA A 54 -6.85 5.96 -4.79
N PRO A 55 -8.03 5.32 -4.77
CA PRO A 55 -8.90 5.24 -5.94
C PRO A 55 -9.18 6.62 -6.55
N GLY A 56 -9.05 6.73 -7.87
CA GLY A 56 -9.29 7.99 -8.59
C GLY A 56 -8.19 9.06 -8.46
N MET A 57 -7.12 8.80 -7.69
CA MET A 57 -5.97 9.69 -7.62
C MET A 57 -5.23 9.70 -8.97
N ARG A 58 -4.98 10.88 -9.53
CA ARG A 58 -4.13 11.05 -10.72
C ARG A 58 -2.69 11.33 -10.30
N ARG A 59 -1.75 10.72 -11.01
CA ARG A 59 -0.30 10.89 -10.81
C ARG A 59 0.30 11.55 -12.05
N GLU A 60 0.79 12.77 -11.90
CA GLU A 60 1.32 13.59 -12.99
C GLU A 60 2.81 13.88 -12.80
N PRO A 61 3.70 13.41 -13.69
CA PRO A 61 5.10 13.83 -13.68
C PRO A 61 5.23 15.34 -13.97
N VAL A 62 6.00 16.07 -13.16
CA VAL A 62 6.18 17.52 -13.32
C VAL A 62 7.61 17.84 -13.71
N ARG A 63 7.76 18.57 -14.83
CA ARG A 63 9.03 19.13 -15.31
C ARG A 63 8.82 20.62 -15.62
N ALA A 64 9.00 21.48 -14.63
CA ALA A 64 8.78 22.92 -14.74
C ALA A 64 10.05 23.69 -14.38
N GLY A 65 10.72 24.29 -15.38
CA GLY A 65 12.03 24.93 -15.18
C GLY A 65 13.04 23.96 -14.56
N ARG A 66 13.56 24.29 -13.36
CA ARG A 66 14.47 23.44 -12.58
C ARG A 66 13.75 22.37 -11.75
N VAL A 67 12.43 22.43 -11.61
CA VAL A 67 11.64 21.50 -10.79
C VAL A 67 11.51 20.15 -11.48
N ARG A 68 11.78 19.08 -10.73
CA ARG A 68 11.54 17.68 -11.10
C ARG A 68 10.78 17.02 -9.97
N ALA A 69 9.51 16.69 -10.20
CA ALA A 69 8.63 16.18 -9.15
C ALA A 69 7.56 15.24 -9.73
N THR A 70 6.73 14.70 -8.84
CA THR A 70 5.47 14.02 -9.19
C THR A 70 4.36 14.69 -8.39
N LEU A 71 3.30 15.10 -9.08
CA LEU A 71 2.10 15.68 -8.48
C LEU A 71 1.02 14.59 -8.36
N PHE A 72 0.34 14.54 -7.23
CA PHE A 72 -0.78 13.65 -6.98
C PHE A 72 -2.05 14.48 -6.78
N LEU A 73 -3.08 14.23 -7.58
CA LEU A 73 -4.31 15.00 -7.61
C LEU A 73 -5.49 14.11 -7.22
N PRO A 74 -6.29 14.48 -6.19
CA PRO A 74 -7.47 13.71 -5.83
C PRO A 74 -8.51 13.73 -6.97
N PRO A 75 -9.44 12.77 -6.98
CA PRO A 75 -10.58 12.84 -7.88
C PRO A 75 -11.39 14.12 -7.59
N GLY A 76 -12.01 14.71 -8.61
CA GLY A 76 -12.88 15.90 -8.45
C GLY A 76 -12.22 17.26 -8.68
N GLY A 77 -10.91 17.34 -8.90
CA GLY A 77 -10.22 18.60 -9.23
C GLY A 77 -10.11 19.59 -8.05
N PRO A 78 -9.41 20.73 -8.22
CA PRO A 78 -9.31 21.73 -7.18
C PRO A 78 -10.68 22.39 -6.99
N GLY A 79 -11.30 22.17 -5.82
CA GLY A 79 -12.50 22.91 -5.40
C GLY A 79 -13.82 22.13 -5.34
N VAL A 80 -13.85 20.84 -5.66
CA VAL A 80 -15.06 20.03 -5.39
C VAL A 80 -14.88 19.33 -4.04
N LEU A 81 -15.29 20.01 -2.97
CA LEU A 81 -15.71 19.32 -1.75
C LEU A 81 -16.80 18.34 -2.17
N GLY A 82 -16.63 17.06 -1.85
CA GLY A 82 -17.63 16.05 -2.15
C GLY A 82 -18.97 16.45 -1.51
N PRO A 83 -20.12 16.01 -2.07
CA PRO A 83 -21.41 16.15 -1.39
C PRO A 83 -21.40 15.28 -0.12
N GLY A 84 -20.83 15.82 0.96
CA GLY A 84 -20.54 15.10 2.21
C GLY A 84 -19.75 15.93 3.21
N ASP A 85 -18.95 16.92 2.78
CA ASP A 85 -18.13 17.75 3.67
C ASP A 85 -18.88 18.96 4.28
N ARG A 86 -20.18 18.79 4.57
CA ARG A 86 -20.89 19.69 5.48
C ARG A 86 -20.56 19.26 6.90
N VAL A 87 -19.59 19.94 7.50
CA VAL A 87 -19.30 19.90 8.94
C VAL A 87 -20.59 20.18 9.71
N LEU A 88 -21.03 19.19 10.51
CA LEU A 88 -21.81 19.44 11.72
C LEU A 88 -20.85 19.87 12.82
#